data_AF-A0A7C5KSQ5-F1
#
_entry.id   AF-A0A7C5KSQ5-F1
#
_cell.length_a   1.000
_cell.length_b   1.000
_cell.length_c   1.000
_cell.angle_alpha   90.00
_cell.angle_beta   90.00
_cell.angle_gamma   90.00
#
_symmetry.space_group_name_H-M   'P 1'
#
loop_
_entity.id
_entity.type
_entity.pdbx_description
1 polymer ?
#
loop_
_entity_poly.entity_id
_entity_poly.type
_entity_poly.pdbx_seq_one_letter_code
_entity_poly.pdbx_strand_id
1 'polypeptide(L)'
;GPATLLQQKLLPYFQLNTLNEIRYAIYDPADINRKLVISQFAPLVTQTAAAGDPIAQDILRRAGNEIGLSIVSVAQRLGLCEQAFPVGLIGGVFKAGDLVVGPLRDTVLQSAPQANVFITKNSPALGAVRLAIQATKRNDAA
;
A
#
# COMPACT_ATOMS: atom_id res chain seq x y z
N GLY A 1 -8.28 -23.28 -9.38
CA GLY A 1 -8.78 -21.98 -9.85
C GLY A 1 -8.46 -21.82 -11.32
N PRO A 2 -9.03 -20.81 -12.01
CA PRO A 2 -8.70 -20.53 -13.41
C PRO A 2 -7.21 -20.14 -13.55
N ALA A 3 -6.61 -20.47 -14.70
CA ALA A 3 -5.25 -20.03 -15.02
C ALA A 3 -5.24 -18.50 -15.12
N THR A 4 -4.33 -17.85 -14.39
CA THR A 4 -4.20 -16.38 -14.38
C THR A 4 -2.91 -15.95 -15.05
N LEU A 5 -2.88 -14.72 -15.59
CA LEU A 5 -1.63 -14.15 -16.12
C LEU A 5 -0.57 -14.02 -15.01
N LEU A 6 -1.01 -13.87 -13.75
CA LEU A 6 -0.11 -13.87 -12.59
C LEU A 6 0.60 -15.20 -12.40
N GLN A 7 -0.10 -16.33 -12.56
CA GLN A 7 0.50 -17.67 -12.45
C GLN A 7 1.59 -17.87 -13.51
N GLN A 8 1.35 -17.42 -14.74
CA GLN A 8 2.32 -17.50 -15.85
C GLN A 8 3.56 -16.64 -15.60
N LYS A 9 3.38 -15.48 -14.96
CA LYS A 9 4.47 -14.54 -14.67
C LYS A 9 5.26 -14.89 -13.41
N LEU A 10 4.66 -15.61 -12.48
CA LEU A 10 5.26 -15.92 -11.17
C LEU A 10 6.48 -16.84 -11.27
N LEU A 11 6.38 -17.93 -12.05
CA LEU A 11 7.48 -18.88 -12.22
C LEU A 11 8.75 -18.23 -12.81
N PRO A 12 8.70 -17.52 -13.95
CA PRO A 12 9.89 -16.87 -14.49
C PRO A 12 10.39 -15.73 -13.59
N TYR A 13 9.50 -15.02 -12.88
CA TYR A 13 9.89 -13.93 -11.97
C TYR A 13 10.75 -14.43 -10.81
N PHE A 14 10.37 -15.54 -10.18
CA PHE A 14 11.09 -16.14 -9.06
C PHE A 14 12.10 -17.22 -9.49
N GLN A 15 12.29 -17.43 -10.79
CA GLN A 15 13.17 -18.47 -11.36
C GLN A 15 12.83 -19.88 -10.82
N LEU A 16 11.54 -20.18 -10.70
CA LEU A 16 11.02 -21.45 -10.19
C LEU A 16 10.64 -22.37 -11.36
N ASN A 17 10.87 -23.67 -11.19
CA ASN A 17 10.44 -24.68 -12.14
C ASN A 17 9.00 -25.12 -11.89
N THR A 18 8.55 -25.07 -10.63
CA THR A 18 7.19 -25.43 -10.22
C THR A 18 6.63 -24.46 -9.18
N LEU A 19 5.30 -24.32 -9.14
CA LEU A 19 4.64 -23.46 -8.14
C LEU A 19 4.90 -23.93 -6.71
N ASN A 20 5.09 -25.23 -6.49
CA ASN A 20 5.37 -25.78 -5.17
C ASN A 20 6.69 -25.25 -4.59
N GLU A 21 7.65 -24.84 -5.42
CA GLU A 21 8.92 -24.31 -4.96
C GLU A 21 8.78 -22.95 -4.27
N ILE A 22 7.71 -22.20 -4.52
CA ILE A 22 7.48 -20.90 -3.88
C ILE A 22 7.35 -21.03 -2.36
N ARG A 23 6.91 -22.20 -1.86
CA ARG A 23 6.80 -22.44 -0.43
C ARG A 23 8.14 -22.32 0.28
N TYR A 24 9.23 -22.71 -0.38
CA TYR A 24 10.56 -22.65 0.20
C TYR A 24 11.02 -21.20 0.28
N ALA A 25 10.77 -20.41 -0.76
CA ALA A 25 11.07 -18.98 -0.77
C ALA A 25 10.24 -18.16 0.25
N ILE A 26 9.05 -18.62 0.61
CA ILE A 26 8.14 -17.90 1.53
C ILE A 26 8.31 -18.37 3.00
N TYR A 27 8.51 -19.67 3.23
CA TYR A 27 8.42 -20.28 4.55
C TYR A 27 9.75 -20.77 5.11
N ASP A 28 10.89 -20.62 4.41
CA ASP A 28 12.19 -20.92 5.01
C ASP A 28 12.49 -19.94 6.17
N PRO A 29 12.54 -20.41 7.43
CA PRO A 29 12.78 -19.55 8.58
C PRO A 29 14.19 -18.96 8.59
N ALA A 30 15.15 -19.59 7.88
CA ALA A 30 16.53 -19.15 7.80
C ALA A 30 16.72 -18.00 6.79
N ASP A 31 15.75 -17.74 5.91
CA ASP A 31 15.86 -16.67 4.92
C ASP A 31 15.37 -15.32 5.48
N ILE A 32 16.34 -14.41 5.67
CA ILE A 32 16.10 -13.03 6.10
C ILE A 32 15.32 -12.22 5.03
N ASN A 33 15.31 -12.67 3.78
CA ASN A 33 14.70 -11.97 2.65
C ASN A 33 13.26 -12.39 2.35
N ARG A 34 12.65 -13.30 3.13
CA ARG A 34 11.28 -13.78 2.88
C ARG A 34 10.23 -12.68 2.64
N LYS A 35 10.35 -11.54 3.34
CA LYS A 35 9.44 -10.38 3.16
C LYS A 35 9.70 -9.65 1.85
N LEU A 36 10.96 -9.59 1.42
CA LEU A 36 11.37 -9.00 0.14
C LEU A 36 10.82 -9.85 -1.01
N VAL A 37 10.86 -11.18 -0.92
CA VAL A 37 10.32 -12.09 -1.95
C VAL A 37 8.86 -11.75 -2.29
N ILE A 38 7.98 -11.64 -1.29
CA ILE A 38 6.56 -11.36 -1.53
C ILE A 38 6.34 -9.91 -2.02
N SER A 39 6.99 -8.94 -1.37
CA SER A 39 6.78 -7.52 -1.71
C SER A 39 7.33 -7.15 -3.09
N GLN A 40 8.38 -7.81 -3.56
CA GLN A 40 8.94 -7.64 -4.91
C GLN A 40 7.96 -8.06 -6.01
N PHE A 41 6.99 -8.93 -5.70
CA PHE A 41 5.96 -9.33 -6.66
C PHE A 41 4.89 -8.25 -6.88
N ALA A 42 4.70 -7.33 -5.92
CA ALA A 42 3.64 -6.32 -6.00
C ALA A 42 3.71 -5.42 -7.26
N PRO A 43 4.88 -4.92 -7.70
CA PRO A 43 5.02 -4.26 -9.01
C PRO A 43 4.52 -5.10 -10.19
N LEU A 44 4.74 -6.42 -10.18
CA LEU A 44 4.29 -7.30 -11.27
C LEU A 44 2.77 -7.47 -11.26
N VAL A 45 2.15 -7.49 -10.08
CA VAL A 45 0.69 -7.46 -9.93
C VAL A 45 0.13 -6.17 -10.54
N THR A 46 0.73 -5.01 -10.22
CA THR A 46 0.36 -3.72 -10.81
C THR A 46 0.46 -3.71 -12.33
N GLN A 47 1.57 -4.20 -12.88
CA GLN A 47 1.74 -4.28 -14.34
C GLN A 47 0.71 -5.21 -14.99
N THR A 48 0.37 -6.32 -14.33
CA THR A 48 -0.58 -7.30 -14.87
C THR A 48 -2.01 -6.79 -14.80
N ALA A 49 -2.37 -6.05 -13.74
CA ALA A 49 -3.65 -5.35 -13.66
C ALA A 49 -3.78 -4.25 -14.72
N ALA A 50 -2.70 -3.49 -14.95
CA ALA A 50 -2.66 -2.48 -16.01
C ALA A 50 -2.78 -3.08 -17.41
N ALA A 51 -2.36 -4.33 -17.60
CA ALA A 51 -2.56 -5.10 -18.83
C ALA A 51 -3.97 -5.70 -18.99
N GLY A 52 -4.89 -5.42 -18.04
CA GLY A 52 -6.29 -5.83 -18.12
C GLY A 52 -6.61 -7.19 -17.47
N ASP A 53 -5.69 -7.79 -16.71
CA ASP A 53 -5.99 -9.04 -15.99
C ASP A 53 -7.00 -8.77 -14.85
N PRO A 54 -8.19 -9.38 -14.89
CA PRO A 54 -9.26 -9.07 -13.94
C PRO A 54 -8.93 -9.54 -12.51
N ILE A 55 -8.12 -10.59 -12.36
CA ILE A 55 -7.72 -11.09 -11.05
C ILE A 55 -6.72 -10.14 -10.39
N ALA A 56 -5.74 -9.64 -11.14
CA ALA A 56 -4.79 -8.66 -10.67
C ALA A 56 -5.49 -7.32 -10.33
N GLN A 57 -6.46 -6.89 -11.14
CA GLN A 57 -7.29 -5.73 -10.82
C GLN A 57 -8.07 -5.94 -9.52
N ASP A 58 -8.69 -7.10 -9.32
CA ASP A 58 -9.42 -7.40 -8.09
C ASP A 58 -8.50 -7.44 -6.86
N ILE A 59 -7.28 -7.96 -6.99
CA ILE A 59 -6.27 -7.94 -5.91
C ILE A 59 -5.98 -6.50 -5.48
N LEU A 60 -5.71 -5.60 -6.43
CA LEU A 60 -5.40 -4.19 -6.13
C LEU A 60 -6.62 -3.43 -5.60
N ARG A 61 -7.81 -3.72 -6.14
CA ARG A 61 -9.07 -3.14 -5.67
C ARG A 61 -9.33 -3.49 -4.22
N ARG A 62 -9.20 -4.77 -3.84
CA ARG A 62 -9.34 -5.22 -2.45
C ARG A 62 -8.28 -4.57 -1.56
N ALA A 63 -7.04 -4.49 -2.01
CA ALA A 63 -5.98 -3.80 -1.25
C ALA A 63 -6.34 -2.32 -0.99
N GLY A 64 -6.84 -1.61 -1.99
CA GLY A 64 -7.33 -0.24 -1.85
C GLY A 64 -8.45 -0.13 -0.81
N ASN A 65 -9.45 -1.00 -0.89
CA ASN A 65 -10.56 -1.03 0.07
C ASN A 65 -10.07 -1.27 1.51
N GLU A 66 -9.21 -2.24 1.75
CA GLU A 66 -8.69 -2.54 3.09
C GLU A 66 -7.89 -1.38 3.70
N ILE A 67 -7.10 -0.69 2.87
CA ILE A 67 -6.40 0.53 3.31
C ILE A 67 -7.41 1.63 3.63
N GLY A 68 -8.45 1.80 2.80
CA GLY A 68 -9.54 2.74 3.04
C GLY A 68 -10.28 2.47 4.36
N LEU A 69 -10.64 1.21 4.62
CA LEU A 69 -11.27 0.78 5.88
C LEU A 69 -10.38 1.05 7.09
N SER A 70 -9.07 0.87 6.95
CA SER A 70 -8.10 1.20 8.00
C SER A 70 -8.11 2.70 8.33
N ILE A 71 -8.18 3.57 7.31
CA ILE A 71 -8.30 5.03 7.49
C ILE A 71 -9.62 5.39 8.17
N VAL A 72 -10.74 4.83 7.70
CA VAL A 72 -12.08 5.06 8.28
C VAL A 72 -12.11 4.66 9.75
N SER A 73 -11.53 3.51 10.09
CA SER A 73 -11.47 3.02 11.48
C SER A 73 -10.77 4.02 12.42
N VAL A 74 -9.67 4.63 11.97
CA VAL A 74 -8.96 5.65 12.75
C VAL A 74 -9.77 6.96 12.80
N ALA A 75 -10.34 7.40 11.68
CA ALA A 75 -11.14 8.62 11.62
C ALA A 75 -12.37 8.54 12.55
N GLN A 76 -13.04 7.39 12.61
CA GLN A 76 -14.16 7.13 13.52
C GLN A 76 -13.72 7.24 14.98
N ARG A 77 -12.60 6.58 15.34
CA ARG A 77 -12.08 6.60 16.71
C ARG A 77 -11.66 8.01 17.16
N LEU A 78 -11.26 8.86 16.23
CA LEU A 78 -10.88 10.25 16.48
C LEU A 78 -12.05 11.25 16.34
N GLY A 79 -13.24 10.80 15.95
CA GLY A 79 -14.40 11.69 15.74
C GLY A 79 -14.28 12.62 14.53
N LEU A 80 -13.51 12.24 13.51
CA LEU A 80 -13.18 13.10 12.36
C LEU A 80 -14.13 12.92 11.16
N CYS A 81 -15.02 11.93 11.18
CA CYS A 81 -15.80 11.56 9.99
C CYS A 81 -16.71 12.68 9.44
N GLU A 82 -17.15 13.60 10.30
CA GLU A 82 -18.00 14.73 9.93
C GLU A 82 -17.21 16.02 9.61
N GLN A 83 -15.88 15.97 9.69
CA GLN A 83 -15.00 17.12 9.54
C GLN A 83 -14.09 16.96 8.33
N ALA A 84 -13.60 18.08 7.79
CA ALA A 84 -12.55 18.06 6.79
C ALA A 84 -11.20 17.69 7.44
N PHE A 85 -10.55 16.64 6.96
CA PHE A 85 -9.20 16.27 7.40
C PHE A 85 -8.33 15.76 6.23
N PRO A 86 -7.01 16.03 6.26
CA PRO A 86 -6.09 15.55 5.24
C PRO A 86 -5.72 14.08 5.44
N VAL A 87 -5.68 13.32 4.34
CA VAL A 87 -5.17 11.94 4.28
C VAL A 87 -4.01 11.92 3.28
N GLY A 88 -2.78 12.01 3.81
CA GLY A 88 -1.56 11.95 3.01
C GLY A 88 -1.12 10.52 2.75
N LEU A 89 -1.12 10.11 1.48
CA LEU A 89 -0.70 8.78 1.06
C LEU A 89 0.82 8.72 0.81
N ILE A 90 1.52 7.87 1.57
CA ILE A 90 2.97 7.63 1.47
C ILE A 90 3.24 6.13 1.33
N GLY A 91 4.02 5.74 0.31
CA GLY A 91 4.47 4.35 0.14
C GLY A 91 4.43 3.88 -1.31
N GLY A 92 5.15 2.80 -1.60
CA GLY A 92 5.30 2.27 -2.97
C GLY A 92 4.00 1.74 -3.59
N VAL A 93 3.07 1.24 -2.76
CA VAL A 93 1.80 0.69 -3.23
C VAL A 93 0.94 1.72 -3.96
N PHE A 94 0.99 2.99 -3.54
CA PHE A 94 0.21 4.07 -4.15
C PHE A 94 0.71 4.46 -5.55
N LYS A 95 1.87 3.95 -5.98
CA LYS A 95 2.33 4.06 -7.38
C LYS A 95 1.45 3.26 -8.34
N ALA A 96 0.60 2.36 -7.85
CA ALA A 96 -0.42 1.69 -8.66
C ALA A 96 -1.53 2.63 -9.16
N GLY A 97 -1.53 3.90 -8.73
CA GLY A 97 -2.48 4.91 -9.18
C GLY A 97 -3.91 4.52 -8.82
N ASP A 98 -4.87 4.82 -9.71
CA ASP A 98 -6.29 4.62 -9.44
C ASP A 98 -6.69 3.15 -9.23
N LEU A 99 -5.86 2.17 -9.64
CA LEU A 99 -6.09 0.75 -9.34
C LEU A 99 -6.13 0.45 -7.83
N VAL A 100 -5.48 1.28 -7.01
CA VAL A 100 -5.49 1.20 -5.54
C VAL A 100 -6.10 2.46 -4.93
N VAL A 101 -5.71 3.63 -5.43
CA VAL A 101 -6.11 4.92 -4.85
C VAL A 101 -7.59 5.22 -5.08
N GLY A 102 -8.17 4.77 -6.20
CA GLY A 102 -9.61 4.92 -6.46
C GLY A 102 -10.46 4.21 -5.41
N PRO A 103 -10.36 2.87 -5.30
CA PRO A 103 -11.11 2.08 -4.31
C PRO A 103 -10.88 2.53 -2.86
N LEU A 104 -9.65 2.92 -2.52
CA LEU A 104 -9.32 3.52 -1.23
C LEU A 104 -10.10 4.82 -1.02
N ARG A 105 -10.05 5.75 -1.98
CA ARG A 105 -10.72 7.04 -1.91
C ARG A 105 -12.24 6.86 -1.78
N ASP A 106 -12.82 5.97 -2.57
CA ASP A 106 -14.26 5.69 -2.53
C ASP A 106 -14.68 5.16 -1.16
N THR A 107 -13.92 4.22 -0.60
CA THR A 107 -14.15 3.67 0.75
C THR A 107 -14.09 4.77 1.82
N VAL A 108 -13.10 5.67 1.74
CA VAL A 108 -12.95 6.77 2.71
C VAL A 108 -14.10 7.77 2.58
N LEU A 109 -14.41 8.22 1.37
CA LEU A 109 -15.43 9.24 1.13
C LEU A 109 -16.85 8.77 1.45
N GLN A 110 -17.10 7.46 1.40
CA GLN A 110 -18.39 6.89 1.82
C GLN A 110 -18.67 7.11 3.32
N SER A 111 -17.62 7.09 4.17
CA SER A 111 -17.76 7.27 5.62
C SER A 111 -17.34 8.66 6.12
N ALA A 112 -16.48 9.34 5.38
CA ALA A 112 -15.97 10.67 5.69
C ALA A 112 -15.97 11.56 4.43
N PRO A 113 -17.12 12.12 4.02
CA PRO A 113 -17.27 12.81 2.74
C PRO A 113 -16.40 14.06 2.57
N GLN A 114 -15.94 14.65 3.68
CA GLN A 114 -15.09 15.84 3.68
C GLN A 114 -13.58 15.50 3.77
N ALA A 115 -13.20 14.23 3.81
CA ALA A 115 -11.81 13.82 3.84
C ALA A 115 -11.09 14.20 2.53
N ASN A 116 -9.88 14.75 2.64
CA ASN A 116 -9.07 15.13 1.48
C ASN A 116 -7.92 14.13 1.30
N VAL A 117 -8.09 13.19 0.37
CA VAL A 117 -7.10 12.14 0.06
C VAL A 117 -6.14 12.61 -1.04
N PHE A 118 -4.84 12.67 -0.74
CA PHE A 118 -3.82 13.10 -1.70
C PHE A 118 -2.50 12.34 -1.57
N ILE A 119 -1.77 12.23 -2.68
CA ILE A 119 -0.39 11.70 -2.68
C ILE A 119 0.54 12.78 -2.15
N THR A 120 1.34 12.44 -1.14
CA THR A 120 2.31 13.40 -0.58
C THR A 120 3.44 13.67 -1.57
N LYS A 121 3.75 14.95 -1.82
CA LYS A 121 4.87 15.36 -2.69
C LYS A 121 6.21 15.43 -1.95
N ASN A 122 6.17 15.55 -0.62
CA ASN A 122 7.35 15.73 0.21
C ASN A 122 7.85 14.40 0.77
N SER A 123 9.17 14.26 0.87
CA SER A 123 9.80 13.11 1.52
C SER A 123 9.51 13.10 3.03
N PRO A 124 9.26 11.93 3.65
CA PRO A 124 9.19 11.80 5.11
C PRO A 124 10.41 12.36 5.84
N ALA A 125 11.59 12.37 5.19
CA ALA A 125 12.82 12.95 5.74
C ALA A 125 12.67 14.44 6.09
N LEU A 126 11.88 15.20 5.32
CA LEU A 126 11.62 16.61 5.62
C LEU A 126 10.85 16.78 6.93
N GLY A 127 9.92 15.87 7.21
CA GLY A 127 9.19 15.83 8.49
C GLY A 127 10.14 15.56 9.66
N ALA A 128 11.03 14.58 9.51
CA ALA A 128 12.04 14.25 10.52
C ALA A 128 12.97 15.44 10.83
N VAL A 129 13.47 16.14 9.81
CA VAL A 129 14.29 17.35 9.99
C VAL A 129 13.53 18.44 10.75
N ARG A 130 12.26 18.68 10.40
CA ARG A 130 11.41 19.66 11.09
C ARG A 130 11.19 19.31 12.56
N LEU A 131 10.97 18.04 12.87
CA LEU A 131 10.83 17.55 14.24
C LEU A 131 12.13 17.73 15.03
N ALA A 132 13.29 17.43 14.44
CA ALA A 132 14.59 17.64 15.09
C ALA A 132 14.84 19.12 15.43
N ILE A 133 14.55 20.04 14.51
CA ILE A 133 14.67 21.50 14.74
C ILE A 133 13.71 21.97 15.85
N GLN A 134 12.48 21.43 15.92
CA GLN A 134 11.54 21.78 16.99
C GLN A 134 12.01 21.28 18.35
N ALA A 135 12.62 20.09 18.39
CA ALA A 135 13.15 19.50 19.62
C ALA A 135 14.31 20.32 20.20
N THR A 136 15.21 20.85 19.36
CA THR A 136 16.32 21.69 19.84
C THR A 136 15.80 23.03 20.41
N LYS A 137 14.90 23.70 19.70
CA LYS A 137 14.29 24.97 20.17
C LYS A 137 13.54 24.84 21.51
N ARG A 138 12.97 23.67 21.78
CA ARG A 138 12.27 23.40 23.04
C ARG A 138 13.23 23.13 24.21
N ASN A 139 14.44 22.68 23.90
CA ASN A 139 15.52 22.44 24.87
C ASN A 139 16.27 23.74 25.22
N ASP A 140 16.37 24.69 24.29
CA ASP A 140 16.99 26.00 24.53
C ASP A 140 16.08 26.97 25.32
N ALA A 141 14.80 26.62 25.50
CA ALA A 141 13.80 27.41 26.22
C ALA A 141 13.45 26.86 27.61
N ALA A 142 14.17 25.83 28.08
CA ALA A 142 14.06 25.23 29.41
C ALA A 142 15.35 25.49 30.20
#